data_AF-A0A933BBH4-F1
#
_entry.id   AF-A0A933BBH4-F1
#
_cell.length_a   1.000
_cell.length_b   1.000
_cell.length_c   1.000
_cell.angle_alpha   90.00
_cell.angle_beta   90.00
_cell.angle_gamma   90.00
#
_symmetry.space_group_name_H-M   'P 1'
#
loop_
_entity.id
_entity.type
_entity.pdbx_description
1 polymer ?
#
loop_
_entity_poly.entity_id
_entity_poly.type
_entity_poly.pdbx_seq_one_letter_code
_entity_poly.pdbx_strand_id
1 'polypeptide(L)'
;MNDSRTLPVSRPPRHWRILLFVAIFLSGAICGAGLSAFIIHRAVRQAVARPELRVQRATRFLTRRLKLDNSQQEQTRAVLERQALEFNKLRLEVWPRVLQRLDLSEREIAALLSPAQRQKWEKMARRLRQKWLISPQDK
;
A
#
# COMPACT_ATOMS: atom_id res chain seq x y z
N MET A 1 -50.57 25.89 43.71
CA MET A 1 -49.13 25.69 43.96
C MET A 1 -48.56 24.92 42.78
N ASN A 2 -47.70 25.53 41.96
CA ASN A 2 -47.19 24.95 40.72
C ASN A 2 -45.79 24.36 41.01
N ASP A 3 -45.66 23.03 40.96
CA ASP A 3 -44.39 22.34 41.22
C ASP A 3 -43.51 22.32 39.96
N SER A 4 -42.55 23.24 39.90
CA SER A 4 -41.52 23.30 38.87
C SER A 4 -40.50 22.17 39.05
N ARG A 5 -40.78 20.98 38.51
CA ARG A 5 -39.79 19.88 38.47
C ARG A 5 -38.68 20.21 37.47
N THR A 6 -37.56 20.71 37.97
CA THR A 6 -36.33 20.89 37.21
C THR A 6 -35.66 19.53 37.00
N LEU A 7 -35.49 19.12 35.73
CA LEU A 7 -34.77 17.90 35.39
C LEU A 7 -33.26 18.10 35.60
N PRO A 8 -32.55 17.17 36.26
CA PRO A 8 -31.11 17.27 36.44
C PRO A 8 -30.39 17.07 35.10
N VAL A 9 -29.81 18.15 34.56
CA VAL A 9 -28.89 18.06 33.42
C VAL A 9 -27.60 17.40 33.91
N SER A 10 -27.52 16.08 33.71
CA SER A 10 -26.33 15.30 34.03
C SER A 10 -25.17 15.73 33.13
N ARG A 11 -24.16 16.39 33.72
CA ARG A 11 -22.94 16.78 32.99
C ARG A 11 -22.14 15.51 32.69
N PRO A 12 -21.81 15.22 31.43
CA PRO A 12 -21.08 14.01 31.09
C PRO A 12 -19.71 14.04 31.79
N PRO A 13 -19.26 12.89 32.31
CA PRO A 13 -18.01 12.83 33.07
C PRO A 13 -16.80 13.14 32.17
N ARG A 14 -15.74 13.70 32.77
CA ARG A 14 -14.56 14.23 32.06
C ARG A 14 -13.89 13.23 31.11
N HIS A 15 -14.00 11.92 31.38
CA HIS A 15 -13.47 10.85 30.53
C HIS A 15 -14.22 10.71 29.18
N TRP A 16 -15.50 11.13 29.11
CA TRP A 16 -16.27 11.13 27.86
C TRP A 16 -15.71 12.12 26.84
N ARG A 17 -15.28 13.29 27.31
CA ARG A 17 -14.63 14.31 26.46
C ARG A 17 -13.29 13.80 25.92
N ILE A 18 -12.51 13.12 26.76
CA ILE A 18 -11.23 12.52 26.36
C ILE A 18 -11.45 11.43 25.29
N LEU A 19 -12.47 10.57 25.47
CA LEU A 19 -12.85 9.56 24.48
C LEU A 19 -13.23 10.18 23.13
N LEU A 20 -13.95 11.30 23.12
CA LEU A 20 -14.28 12.02 21.89
C LEU A 20 -13.04 12.57 21.18
N PHE A 21 -12.10 13.17 21.92
CA PHE A 21 -10.85 13.66 21.33
C PHE A 21 -9.99 12.53 20.77
N VAL A 22 -9.89 11.40 21.49
CA VAL A 22 -9.18 10.20 21.02
C VAL A 22 -9.85 9.63 19.77
N ALA A 23 -11.19 9.58 19.72
CA ALA A 23 -11.92 9.11 18.55
C ALA A 23 -11.71 10.00 17.31
N ILE A 24 -11.69 11.32 17.47
CA ILE A 24 -11.41 12.28 16.38
C ILE A 24 -9.95 12.16 15.92
N PHE A 25 -9.01 12.00 16.86
CA PHE A 25 -7.59 11.83 16.51
C PHE A 25 -7.36 10.52 15.75
N LEU A 26 -7.94 9.42 16.22
CA LEU A 26 -7.87 8.12 15.55
C LEU A 26 -8.52 8.16 14.17
N SER A 27 -9.66 8.85 14.01
CA SER A 27 -10.30 8.98 12.69
C SER A 27 -9.42 9.76 11.72
N GLY A 28 -8.78 10.85 12.16
CA GLY A 28 -7.79 11.59 11.39
C GLY A 28 -6.56 10.75 11.02
N ALA A 29 -6.03 9.99 11.98
CA ALA A 29 -4.88 9.10 11.75
C ALA A 29 -5.19 7.97 10.76
N ILE A 30 -6.38 7.36 10.86
CA ILE A 30 -6.85 6.33 9.92
C ILE A 30 -7.03 6.93 8.52
N CYS A 31 -7.59 8.13 8.42
CA CYS A 31 -7.80 8.81 7.14
C CYS A 31 -6.46 9.21 6.50
N GLY A 32 -5.52 9.76 7.26
CA GLY A 32 -4.20 10.14 6.79
C GLY A 32 -3.32 8.95 6.41
N ALA A 33 -3.33 7.87 7.20
CA ALA A 33 -2.63 6.63 6.89
C ALA A 33 -3.26 5.94 5.67
N GLY A 34 -4.59 5.94 5.57
CA GLY A 34 -5.34 5.42 4.43
C GLY A 34 -5.01 6.15 3.14
N LEU A 35 -4.99 7.49 3.17
CA LEU A 35 -4.66 8.33 2.02
C LEU A 35 -3.20 8.17 1.58
N SER A 36 -2.26 8.17 2.53
CA SER A 36 -0.83 7.96 2.23
C SER A 36 -0.59 6.58 1.64
N ALA A 37 -1.19 5.54 2.23
CA ALA A 37 -1.15 4.19 1.68
C ALA A 37 -1.79 4.12 0.29
N PHE A 38 -2.89 4.82 0.04
CA PHE A 38 -3.56 4.87 -1.25
C PHE A 38 -2.70 5.55 -2.34
N ILE A 39 -2.05 6.67 -2.01
CA ILE A 39 -1.15 7.37 -2.93
C ILE A 39 0.07 6.52 -3.27
N ILE A 40 0.70 5.90 -2.26
CA ILE A 40 1.83 4.99 -2.46
C ILE A 40 1.39 3.78 -3.30
N HIS A 41 0.23 3.19 -3.00
CA HIS A 41 -0.31 2.05 -3.77
C HIS A 41 -0.57 2.43 -5.23
N ARG A 42 -1.16 3.60 -5.48
CA ARG A 42 -1.41 4.11 -6.83
C ARG A 42 -0.11 4.43 -7.57
N ALA A 43 0.88 5.01 -6.91
CA ALA A 43 2.18 5.32 -7.50
C ALA A 43 2.95 4.04 -7.87
N VAL A 44 2.93 3.04 -6.98
CA VAL A 44 3.54 1.73 -7.22
C VAL A 44 2.81 0.99 -8.34
N ARG A 45 1.46 0.94 -8.33
CA ARG A 45 0.68 0.33 -9.43
C ARG A 45 0.93 1.02 -10.77
N GLN A 46 0.93 2.34 -10.82
CA GLN A 46 1.18 3.08 -12.07
C GLN A 46 2.62 2.90 -12.57
N ALA A 47 3.60 2.79 -11.67
CA ALA A 47 4.97 2.49 -12.02
C ALA A 47 5.11 1.05 -12.57
N VAL A 48 4.38 0.10 -11.98
CA VAL A 48 4.38 -1.29 -12.44
C VAL A 48 3.63 -1.47 -13.78
N ALA A 49 2.54 -0.74 -14.01
CA ALA A 49 1.66 -0.91 -15.18
C ALA A 49 2.19 -0.27 -16.48
N ARG A 50 3.11 0.71 -16.41
CA ARG A 50 3.66 1.37 -17.60
C ARG A 50 5.17 1.51 -17.52
N PRO A 51 5.95 0.55 -18.05
CA PRO A 51 7.41 0.61 -18.01
C PRO A 51 7.97 1.87 -18.69
N GLU A 52 7.33 2.34 -19.76
CA GLU A 52 7.68 3.58 -20.45
C GLU A 52 7.58 4.83 -19.55
N LEU A 53 6.55 4.91 -18.70
CA LEU A 53 6.40 6.02 -17.76
C LEU A 53 7.47 6.01 -16.67
N ARG A 54 7.97 4.83 -16.27
CA ARG A 54 9.07 4.75 -15.29
C ARG A 54 10.36 5.27 -15.88
N VAL A 55 10.71 4.83 -17.10
CA VAL A 55 11.93 5.29 -17.76
C VAL A 55 11.86 6.80 -17.99
N GLN A 56 10.74 7.30 -18.51
CA GLN A 56 10.58 8.74 -18.72
C GLN A 56 10.68 9.56 -17.42
N ARG A 57 10.10 9.08 -16.31
CA ARG A 57 10.22 9.74 -15.00
C ARG A 57 11.65 9.70 -14.46
N ALA A 58 12.33 8.56 -14.59
CA ALA A 58 13.71 8.37 -14.16
C ALA A 58 14.67 9.25 -14.96
N THR A 59 14.56 9.24 -16.30
CA THR A 59 15.33 10.13 -17.16
C THR A 59 15.09 11.59 -16.79
N ARG A 60 13.82 12.03 -16.66
CA ARG A 60 13.51 13.41 -16.26
C ARG A 60 14.08 13.79 -14.90
N PHE A 61 14.04 12.87 -13.94
CA PHE A 61 14.63 13.07 -12.61
C PHE A 61 16.15 13.24 -12.68
N LEU A 62 16.83 12.35 -13.41
CA LEU A 62 18.29 12.38 -13.60
C LEU A 62 18.72 13.62 -14.40
N THR A 63 18.03 13.96 -15.48
CA THR A 63 18.28 15.18 -16.27
C THR A 63 18.19 16.41 -15.38
N ARG A 64 17.16 16.54 -14.53
CA ARG A 64 17.01 17.70 -13.64
C ARG A 64 18.07 17.76 -12.56
N ARG A 65 18.48 16.61 -12.00
CA ARG A 65 19.41 16.55 -10.88
C ARG A 65 20.87 16.70 -11.31
N LEU A 66 21.21 16.15 -12.47
CA LEU A 66 22.57 16.11 -13.02
C LEU A 66 22.80 17.15 -14.13
N LYS A 67 21.75 17.87 -14.55
CA LYS A 67 21.77 18.84 -15.66
C LYS A 67 22.34 18.22 -16.94
N LEU A 68 21.82 17.05 -17.31
CA LEU A 68 22.26 16.34 -18.50
C LEU A 68 21.98 17.15 -19.77
N ASP A 69 22.92 17.16 -20.71
CA ASP A 69 22.68 17.68 -22.05
C ASP A 69 21.79 16.74 -22.89
N ASN A 70 21.42 17.19 -24.10
CA ASN A 70 20.52 16.41 -24.97
C ASN A 70 21.10 15.04 -25.37
N SER A 71 22.41 14.94 -25.58
CA SER A 71 23.08 13.69 -25.95
C SER A 71 23.13 12.72 -24.76
N GLN A 72 23.51 13.23 -23.59
CA GLN A 72 23.55 12.49 -22.33
C GLN A 72 22.15 12.01 -21.91
N GLN A 73 21.12 12.83 -22.13
CA GLN A 73 19.74 12.46 -21.84
C GLN A 73 19.30 11.26 -22.69
N GLU A 74 19.59 11.28 -23.99
CA GLU A 74 19.21 10.19 -24.91
C GLU A 74 19.96 8.90 -24.56
N GLN A 75 21.27 9.00 -24.29
CA GLN A 75 22.07 7.85 -23.84
C GLN A 75 21.57 7.28 -22.51
N THR A 76 21.25 8.14 -21.55
CA THR A 76 20.69 7.72 -20.24
C THR A 76 19.34 7.03 -20.42
N ARG A 77 18.48 7.57 -21.30
CA ARG A 77 17.20 6.96 -21.64
C ARG A 77 17.40 5.57 -22.22
N ALA A 78 18.26 5.41 -23.22
CA ALA A 78 18.53 4.11 -23.85
C ALA A 78 19.04 3.06 -22.84
N VAL A 79 19.92 3.46 -21.91
CA VAL A 79 20.38 2.58 -20.82
C VAL A 79 19.21 2.17 -19.93
N LEU A 80 18.38 3.11 -19.49
CA LEU A 80 17.25 2.83 -18.62
C LEU A 80 16.19 1.96 -19.30
N GLU A 81 15.93 2.13 -20.60
CA GLU A 81 15.02 1.29 -21.39
C GLU A 81 15.53 -0.15 -21.46
N ARG A 82 16.82 -0.35 -21.78
CA ARG A 82 17.45 -1.68 -21.79
C ARG A 82 17.37 -2.36 -20.43
N GLN A 83 17.72 -1.63 -19.36
CA GLN A 83 17.66 -2.18 -18.00
C GLN A 83 16.22 -2.51 -17.57
N ALA A 84 15.25 -1.68 -17.94
CA ALA A 84 13.85 -1.94 -17.62
C ALA A 84 13.34 -3.25 -18.26
N LEU A 85 13.79 -3.58 -19.47
CA LEU A 85 13.47 -4.85 -20.14
C LEU A 85 14.09 -6.05 -19.40
N GLU A 86 15.37 -5.97 -19.04
CA GLU A 86 16.05 -7.05 -18.32
C GLU A 86 15.46 -7.29 -16.92
N PHE A 87 15.16 -6.21 -16.18
CA PHE A 87 14.45 -6.35 -14.90
C PHE A 87 13.06 -6.97 -15.06
N ASN A 88 12.35 -6.68 -16.16
CA ASN A 88 11.06 -7.30 -16.42
C ASN A 88 11.19 -8.80 -16.71
N LYS A 89 12.19 -9.20 -17.50
CA LYS A 89 12.49 -10.63 -17.74
C LYS A 89 12.81 -11.35 -16.43
N LEU A 90 13.72 -10.79 -15.62
CA LEU A 90 14.08 -11.36 -14.33
C LEU A 90 12.86 -11.47 -13.41
N ARG A 91 12.00 -10.44 -13.38
CA ARG A 91 10.75 -10.49 -12.62
C ARG A 91 9.87 -11.64 -13.10
N LEU A 92 9.68 -11.83 -14.41
CA LEU A 92 8.86 -12.92 -14.95
C LEU A 92 9.42 -14.31 -14.59
N GLU A 93 10.74 -14.47 -14.53
CA GLU A 93 11.38 -15.73 -14.16
C GLU A 93 11.27 -16.03 -12.66
N VAL A 94 11.49 -15.02 -11.81
CA VAL A 94 11.54 -15.19 -10.36
C VAL A 94 10.14 -15.20 -9.72
N TRP A 95 9.17 -14.51 -10.32
CA TRP A 95 7.82 -14.34 -9.75
C TRP A 95 7.11 -15.66 -9.41
N PRO A 96 7.11 -16.70 -10.27
CA PRO A 96 6.49 -17.99 -9.94
C PRO A 96 7.11 -18.64 -8.69
N ARG A 97 8.44 -18.53 -8.53
CA ARG A 97 9.15 -19.08 -7.36
C ARG A 97 8.76 -18.35 -6.09
N VAL A 98 8.58 -17.03 -6.16
CA VAL A 98 8.07 -16.23 -5.03
C VAL A 98 6.66 -16.65 -4.66
N LEU A 99 5.76 -16.82 -5.64
CA LEU A 99 4.38 -17.27 -5.38
C LEU A 99 4.36 -18.65 -4.73
N GLN A 100 5.17 -19.59 -5.24
CA GLN A 100 5.27 -20.93 -4.67
C GLN A 100 5.74 -20.90 -3.21
N ARG A 101 6.74 -20.05 -2.88
CA ARG A 101 7.23 -19.94 -1.51
C ARG A 101 6.18 -19.33 -0.57
N LEU A 102 5.43 -18.33 -1.04
CA LEU A 102 4.33 -17.74 -0.28
C LEU A 102 3.18 -18.71 -0.06
N ASP A 103 2.79 -19.49 -1.07
CA ASP A 103 1.78 -20.54 -0.94
C ASP A 103 2.20 -21.59 0.10
N LEU A 104 3.46 -22.01 0.07
CA LEU A 104 4.00 -22.96 1.04
C LEU A 104 3.95 -22.39 2.47
N SER A 105 4.43 -21.17 2.69
CA SER A 105 4.36 -20.53 4.01
C SER A 105 2.92 -20.34 4.49
N GLU A 106 1.98 -20.04 3.60
CA GLU A 106 0.57 -19.92 3.98
C GLU A 106 -0.02 -21.25 4.46
N ARG A 107 0.34 -22.36 3.81
CA ARG A 107 -0.08 -23.72 4.20
C ARG A 107 0.54 -24.14 5.53
N GLU A 108 1.84 -23.90 5.71
CA GLU A 108 2.56 -24.21 6.95
C GLU A 108 1.95 -23.45 8.13
N ILE A 109 1.69 -22.14 7.97
CA ILE A 109 1.02 -21.34 9.01
C ILE A 109 -0.39 -21.86 9.25
N ALA A 110 -1.17 -22.14 8.20
CA ALA A 110 -2.55 -22.62 8.34
C ALA A 110 -2.65 -23.98 9.06
N ALA A 111 -1.62 -24.83 8.98
CA ALA A 111 -1.57 -26.11 9.68
C ALA A 111 -1.41 -25.96 11.21
N LEU A 112 -0.87 -24.84 11.68
CA LEU A 112 -0.68 -24.55 13.10
C LEU A 112 -1.90 -23.89 13.76
N LEU A 113 -2.92 -23.53 12.96
CA LEU A 113 -4.06 -22.73 13.42
C LEU A 113 -5.28 -23.59 13.72
N SER A 114 -6.05 -23.19 14.74
CA SER A 114 -7.39 -23.71 14.95
C SER A 114 -8.34 -23.34 13.79
N PRO A 115 -9.47 -24.05 13.60
CA PRO A 115 -10.40 -23.77 12.51
C PRO A 115 -10.87 -22.31 12.45
N ALA A 116 -11.17 -21.71 13.60
CA ALA A 116 -11.60 -20.31 13.69
C ALA A 116 -10.47 -19.31 13.36
N GLN A 117 -9.22 -19.62 13.71
CA GLN A 117 -8.07 -18.80 13.36
C GLN A 117 -7.71 -18.93 11.88
N ARG A 118 -7.86 -20.12 11.30
CA ARG A 118 -7.60 -20.39 9.88
C ARG A 118 -8.50 -19.54 8.98
N GLN A 119 -9.79 -19.43 9.30
CA GLN A 119 -10.71 -18.59 8.54
C GLN A 119 -10.33 -17.10 8.58
N LYS A 120 -9.83 -16.60 9.72
CA LYS A 120 -9.30 -15.23 9.85
C LYS A 120 -8.00 -15.05 9.06
N TRP A 121 -7.11 -16.04 9.13
CA TRP A 121 -5.84 -16.05 8.41
C TRP A 121 -6.03 -15.99 6.90
N GLU A 122 -6.88 -16.84 6.33
CA GLU A 122 -7.16 -16.84 4.88
C GLU A 122 -7.69 -15.50 4.38
N LYS A 123 -8.55 -14.84 5.17
CA LYS A 123 -9.07 -13.50 4.83
C LYS A 123 -7.95 -12.45 4.83
N MET A 124 -7.00 -12.56 5.76
CA MET A 124 -5.83 -11.66 5.84
C MET A 124 -4.85 -11.94 4.70
N ALA A 125 -4.55 -13.20 4.42
CA ALA A 125 -3.67 -13.63 3.36
C ALA A 125 -4.18 -13.17 1.98
N ARG A 126 -5.48 -13.33 1.68
CA ARG A 126 -6.09 -12.80 0.46
C ARG A 126 -5.89 -11.30 0.28
N ARG A 127 -6.06 -10.52 1.35
CA ARG A 127 -5.84 -9.06 1.32
C ARG A 127 -4.36 -8.72 1.11
N LEU A 128 -3.46 -9.46 1.75
CA LEU A 128 -2.02 -9.29 1.57
C LEU A 128 -1.60 -9.61 0.13
N ARG A 129 -2.11 -10.70 -0.46
CA ARG A 129 -1.89 -11.03 -1.88
C ARG A 129 -2.37 -9.91 -2.79
N GLN A 130 -3.62 -9.46 -2.64
CA GLN A 130 -4.16 -8.37 -3.47
C GLN A 130 -3.41 -7.04 -3.31
N LYS A 131 -2.84 -6.76 -2.13
CA LYS A 131 -2.15 -5.51 -1.86
C LYS A 131 -0.68 -5.54 -2.31
N TRP A 132 0.02 -6.66 -2.11
CA TRP A 132 1.46 -6.75 -2.30
C TRP A 132 1.88 -7.52 -3.54
N LEU A 133 1.06 -8.47 -4.00
CA LEU A 133 1.33 -9.25 -5.20
C LEU A 133 0.61 -8.62 -6.39
N ILE A 134 1.24 -7.59 -6.97
CA ILE A 134 0.84 -7.09 -8.28
C ILE A 134 1.43 -8.06 -9.31
N SER A 135 0.58 -8.90 -9.92
CA SER A 135 1.05 -9.90 -10.88
C SER A 135 1.71 -9.19 -12.07
N PRO A 136 2.84 -9.71 -12.62
CA PRO A 136 3.36 -9.25 -13.91
C PRO A 136 2.35 -9.37 -15.05
N GLN A 137 1.32 -10.21 -14.89
CA GLN A 137 0.28 -10.45 -15.89
C GLN A 137 -0.98 -9.60 -15.72
N ASP A 138 -1.08 -8.81 -14.66
CA ASP A 138 -2.16 -7.83 -14.52
C ASP A 138 -1.85 -6.61 -15.41
N LYS A 139 -2.15 -6.73 -16.70
CA LYS A 139 -2.24 -5.63 -17.66
C LYS A 139 -3.64 -5.06 -17.67
#